data_AF-A0A9X2ZPH2-F1
#
_entry.id   AF-A0A9X2ZPH2-F1
#
_cell.length_a   1.000
_cell.length_b   1.000
_cell.length_c   1.000
_cell.angle_alpha   90.00
_cell.angle_beta   90.00
_cell.angle_gamma   90.00
#
_symmetry.space_group_name_H-M   'P 1'
#
loop_
_entity.id
_entity.type
_entity.pdbx_description
1 polymer ?
#
loop_
_entity_poly.entity_id
_entity_poly.type
_entity_poly.pdbx_seq_one_letter_code
_entity_poly.pdbx_strand_id
1 'polypeptide(L)'
;MITNVKRWLFASLLIFGFLIFTSCDDEDQSTAYDPSYLPSIDATNLPIGNHAMTMFEDDESPSKMYDKQDRWFRVNQPLQVIQKGKDSVQISLYSPVGLTDVRIYAKLANYNKRFLIYNFTKVPAFHRSFHQIPMVVGKQDYLLETGNAVTIDKIDGFSSGAIEFSVESSDPLFAKFKKIKSSHLVQFNDWYHLSGDASYVYLPMNPVLAKEAIAMIINYSYALSHPIYYDTFINFDRYKKEQAAQAGTAVNGATYWHGNEEDVDGKYDYLTKAAIEKIYLDYLDKRTVDMAMVGGGSAWGGGALASQWESGYVTGHWLGEMSVWSHEYSHHIGFNHSSNLANSGEGGGQQEMLTHFYKYLIYLKDLPFTDPEVLKGWTKTKYLTGTYKKPVFTINPKNPFLIKYKGEGKWN
;
A
#
# COMPACT_ATOMS: atom_id res chain seq x y z
N MET A 1 59.48 49.32 33.79
CA MET A 1 60.77 49.42 33.06
C MET A 1 61.61 48.25 33.53
N ILE A 2 62.26 47.52 32.61
CA ILE A 2 63.05 46.27 32.79
C ILE A 2 62.16 45.02 32.91
N THR A 3 61.88 44.18 31.90
CA THR A 3 62.63 43.40 30.88
C THR A 3 63.32 42.11 31.36
N ASN A 4 63.18 41.09 30.50
CA ASN A 4 63.97 39.87 30.29
C ASN A 4 63.54 38.59 31.04
N VAL A 5 62.98 37.56 30.37
CA VAL A 5 63.52 36.66 29.30
C VAL A 5 64.51 35.64 29.85
N LYS A 6 64.12 34.35 29.83
CA LYS A 6 64.86 33.25 29.16
C LYS A 6 64.06 31.93 29.15
N ARG A 7 63.83 31.42 27.93
CA ARG A 7 63.43 30.03 27.60
C ARG A 7 64.62 29.09 27.80
N TRP A 8 64.41 27.85 28.24
CA TRP A 8 65.09 26.64 27.73
C TRP A 8 64.14 25.43 27.86
N LEU A 9 64.06 24.65 26.77
CA LEU A 9 63.37 23.35 26.66
C LEU A 9 64.11 22.27 27.46
N PHE A 10 63.41 21.24 27.94
CA PHE A 10 63.59 19.86 27.47
C PHE A 10 62.44 18.97 27.98
N ALA A 11 61.91 18.17 27.06
CA ALA A 11 60.82 17.22 27.26
C ALA A 11 61.28 15.99 28.04
N SER A 12 60.36 15.34 28.76
CA SER A 12 60.18 13.88 28.74
C SER A 12 58.84 13.50 29.38
N LEU A 13 58.13 12.65 28.66
CA LEU A 13 56.80 12.09 28.89
C LEU A 13 56.75 11.00 29.99
N LEU A 14 55.50 10.64 30.32
CA LEU A 14 54.99 9.33 30.77
C LEU A 14 55.13 9.03 32.28
N ILE A 15 54.19 8.41 33.00
CA ILE A 15 52.75 8.06 32.88
C ILE A 15 52.53 7.04 34.03
N PHE A 16 51.30 6.94 34.57
CA PHE A 16 50.81 5.98 35.58
C PHE A 16 51.45 6.11 36.97
N GLY A 17 50.74 6.00 38.09
CA GLY A 17 49.38 5.59 38.37
C GLY A 17 49.30 5.19 39.85
N PHE A 18 48.08 5.14 40.37
CA PHE A 18 47.67 4.55 41.65
C PHE A 18 48.05 5.27 42.96
N LEU A 19 47.04 5.90 43.57
CA LEU A 19 46.88 5.99 45.01
C LEU A 19 45.52 5.39 45.40
N ILE A 20 45.60 4.59 46.46
CA ILE A 20 44.60 3.74 47.08
C ILE A 20 43.80 4.58 48.09
N PHE A 21 42.53 4.21 48.37
CA PHE A 21 41.95 3.94 49.69
C PHE A 21 40.46 4.30 49.82
N THR A 22 39.68 3.23 50.04
CA THR A 22 38.60 3.03 51.03
C THR A 22 37.30 3.84 50.97
N SER A 23 36.24 3.10 50.67
CA SER A 23 35.10 2.81 51.56
C SER A 23 34.31 3.99 52.13
N CYS A 24 33.11 4.19 51.57
CA CYS A 24 31.90 4.41 52.36
C CYS A 24 30.82 3.49 51.79
N ASP A 25 30.32 2.60 52.66
CA ASP A 25 29.07 1.88 52.47
C ASP A 25 27.93 2.92 52.46
N ASP A 26 27.23 3.02 51.35
CA ASP A 26 25.80 3.30 51.36
C ASP A 26 25.13 2.13 50.64
N GLU A 27 24.29 1.42 51.38
CA GLU A 27 23.39 0.40 50.86
C GLU A 27 22.41 1.04 49.87
N ASP A 28 22.82 1.20 48.61
CA ASP A 28 21.87 1.32 47.53
C ASP A 28 21.24 -0.06 47.34
N GLN A 29 20.11 -0.29 48.01
CA GLN A 29 19.05 -1.10 47.42
C GLN A 29 18.65 -0.43 46.11
N SER A 30 19.45 -0.65 45.06
CA SER A 30 18.96 -0.57 43.70
C SER A 30 17.90 -1.66 43.62
N THR A 31 16.64 -1.30 43.87
CA THR A 31 15.53 -2.05 43.34
C THR A 31 15.84 -2.17 41.85
N ALA A 32 16.14 -3.38 41.39
CA ALA A 32 16.28 -3.65 39.97
C ALA A 32 14.97 -3.17 39.36
N TYR A 33 15.01 -2.00 38.72
CA TYR A 33 13.86 -1.41 38.08
C TYR A 33 13.41 -2.38 37.00
N ASP A 34 12.27 -3.02 37.23
CA ASP A 34 11.65 -3.94 36.30
C ASP A 34 10.65 -3.13 35.46
N PRO A 35 11.01 -2.75 34.22
CA PRO A 35 10.15 -1.89 33.41
C PRO A 35 8.83 -2.60 33.09
N SER A 36 7.72 -1.92 33.41
CA SER A 36 6.38 -2.39 33.09
C SER A 36 6.04 -2.08 31.63
N TYR A 37 6.41 -2.97 30.72
CA TYR A 37 6.03 -2.84 29.31
C TYR A 37 4.60 -3.28 29.03
N LEU A 38 4.03 -2.72 27.97
CA LEU A 38 2.71 -3.12 27.50
C LEU A 38 2.72 -4.58 27.01
N PRO A 39 1.70 -5.38 27.38
CA PRO A 39 1.61 -6.77 26.95
C PRO A 39 1.43 -6.87 25.44
N SER A 40 1.84 -8.01 24.89
CA SER A 40 1.51 -8.33 23.51
C SER A 40 0.00 -8.57 23.36
N ILE A 41 -0.58 -8.05 22.29
CA ILE A 41 -2.02 -8.05 22.02
C ILE A 41 -2.30 -9.08 20.91
N ASP A 42 -3.23 -9.99 21.15
CA ASP A 42 -3.84 -10.76 20.07
C ASP A 42 -5.12 -10.04 19.65
N ALA A 43 -5.16 -9.48 18.43
CA ALA A 43 -6.35 -8.76 17.96
C ALA A 43 -7.57 -9.69 17.76
N THR A 44 -7.36 -11.02 17.78
CA THR A 44 -8.45 -12.00 17.76
C THR A 44 -9.02 -12.28 19.16
N ASN A 45 -8.36 -11.81 20.22
CA ASN A 45 -8.78 -11.99 21.61
C ASN A 45 -8.59 -10.69 22.41
N LEU A 46 -9.35 -9.65 22.04
CA LEU A 46 -9.27 -8.34 22.69
C LEU A 46 -9.99 -8.32 24.06
N PRO A 47 -9.57 -7.44 25.00
CA PRO A 47 -10.28 -7.24 26.25
C PRO A 47 -11.75 -6.84 26.03
N ILE A 48 -12.63 -7.16 26.98
CA ILE A 48 -14.10 -6.99 26.88
C ILE A 48 -14.54 -5.58 26.43
N GLY A 49 -13.80 -4.54 26.82
CA GLY A 49 -14.10 -3.14 26.45
C GLY A 49 -13.62 -2.73 25.05
N ASN A 50 -12.98 -3.61 24.29
CA ASN A 50 -12.48 -3.34 22.96
C ASN A 50 -13.06 -4.32 21.95
N HIS A 51 -13.84 -3.80 21.02
CA HIS A 51 -14.54 -4.61 20.04
C HIS A 51 -13.69 -4.75 18.77
N ALA A 52 -13.21 -5.97 18.53
CA ALA A 52 -12.73 -6.35 17.20
C ALA A 52 -13.93 -6.43 16.25
N MET A 53 -13.77 -5.89 15.05
CA MET A 53 -14.75 -5.91 13.98
C MET A 53 -14.06 -6.37 12.72
N THR A 54 -14.66 -7.32 12.00
CA THR A 54 -14.30 -7.56 10.61
C THR A 54 -15.04 -6.53 9.76
N MET A 55 -14.30 -5.77 8.95
CA MET A 55 -14.86 -4.87 7.95
C MET A 55 -15.30 -5.68 6.72
N PHE A 56 -16.33 -5.22 6.02
CA PHE A 56 -16.81 -5.84 4.79
C PHE A 56 -17.26 -7.30 4.99
N GLU A 57 -17.91 -7.58 6.12
CA GLU A 57 -18.67 -8.82 6.29
C GLU A 57 -19.74 -8.93 5.19
N ASP A 58 -20.01 -10.14 4.72
CA ASP A 58 -20.85 -10.32 3.52
C ASP A 58 -22.27 -9.75 3.71
N ASP A 59 -22.79 -9.79 4.93
CA ASP A 59 -24.10 -9.26 5.33
C ASP A 59 -24.05 -7.83 5.91
N GLU A 60 -22.89 -7.17 5.88
CA GLU A 60 -22.78 -5.77 6.26
C GLU A 60 -23.55 -4.87 5.27
N SER A 61 -24.29 -3.87 5.78
CA SER A 61 -24.94 -2.89 4.92
C SER A 61 -23.93 -2.18 4.01
N PRO A 62 -24.13 -2.15 2.67
CA PRO A 62 -23.26 -1.43 1.76
C PRO A 62 -23.09 0.06 2.10
N SER A 63 -24.07 0.67 2.78
CA SER A 63 -23.96 2.07 3.22
C SER A 63 -22.74 2.34 4.11
N LYS A 64 -22.28 1.35 4.89
CA LYS A 64 -21.05 1.47 5.67
C LYS A 64 -19.81 1.49 4.78
N MET A 65 -19.76 0.60 3.78
CA MET A 65 -18.71 0.56 2.75
C MET A 65 -18.59 1.89 2.01
N TYR A 66 -19.71 2.57 1.74
CA TYR A 66 -19.75 3.87 1.07
C TYR A 66 -19.48 5.08 1.97
N ASP A 67 -19.43 4.91 3.30
CA ASP A 67 -19.12 6.00 4.21
C ASP A 67 -17.65 6.39 4.07
N LYS A 68 -17.39 7.49 3.35
CA LYS A 68 -16.05 8.01 3.08
C LYS A 68 -15.31 8.52 4.32
N GLN A 69 -16.00 8.72 5.45
CA GLN A 69 -15.38 9.04 6.73
C GLN A 69 -14.96 7.79 7.50
N ASP A 70 -15.56 6.65 7.16
CA ASP A 70 -15.36 5.37 7.86
C ASP A 70 -14.51 4.36 7.06
N ARG A 71 -14.80 4.16 5.78
CA ARG A 71 -14.20 3.14 4.91
C ARG A 71 -13.40 3.80 3.79
N TRP A 72 -12.11 3.96 4.06
CA TRP A 72 -11.12 4.46 3.11
C TRP A 72 -9.73 3.98 3.52
N PHE A 73 -8.81 3.89 2.57
CA PHE A 73 -7.41 3.63 2.88
C PHE A 73 -6.49 4.21 1.82
N ARG A 74 -5.21 4.40 2.16
CA ARG A 74 -4.19 4.64 1.14
C ARG A 74 -3.57 3.31 0.75
N VAL A 75 -3.35 3.07 -0.54
CA VAL A 75 -2.85 1.77 -1.04
C VAL A 75 -1.47 1.39 -0.50
N ASN A 76 -0.62 2.38 -0.16
CA ASN A 76 0.66 2.17 0.52
C ASN A 76 0.58 2.11 2.05
N GLN A 77 -0.61 2.26 2.62
CA GLN A 77 -0.89 2.13 4.06
C GLN A 77 -2.15 1.26 4.30
N PRO A 78 -2.17 -0.03 3.85
CA PRO A 78 -3.32 -0.89 4.10
C PRO A 78 -3.61 -1.11 5.59
N LEU A 79 -2.56 -1.10 6.43
CA LEU A 79 -2.69 -1.03 7.88
C LEU A 79 -2.63 0.44 8.33
N GLN A 80 -3.75 0.94 8.83
CA GLN A 80 -3.92 2.32 9.28
C GLN A 80 -4.02 2.40 10.79
N VAL A 81 -3.43 3.47 11.34
CA VAL A 81 -3.56 3.87 12.75
C VAL A 81 -4.00 5.32 12.76
N ILE A 82 -5.24 5.56 13.17
CA ILE A 82 -5.87 6.88 13.10
C ILE A 82 -6.27 7.30 14.50
N GLN A 83 -5.83 8.48 14.94
CA GLN A 83 -6.29 9.07 16.19
C GLN A 83 -7.81 9.30 16.15
N LYS A 84 -8.51 8.87 17.21
CA LYS A 84 -9.94 9.11 17.42
C LYS A 84 -10.11 9.89 18.72
N GLY A 85 -10.61 11.12 18.60
CA GLY A 85 -10.74 12.01 19.74
C GLY A 85 -9.37 12.34 20.38
N LYS A 86 -9.37 12.51 21.70
CA LYS A 86 -8.16 12.92 22.44
C LYS A 86 -7.35 11.75 22.98
N ASP A 87 -7.91 10.55 23.06
CA ASP A 87 -7.37 9.49 23.92
C ASP A 87 -7.33 8.11 23.27
N SER A 88 -7.79 7.97 22.02
CA SER A 88 -7.97 6.66 21.41
C SER A 88 -7.40 6.61 20.00
N VAL A 89 -7.15 5.40 19.51
CA VAL A 89 -6.80 5.11 18.12
C VAL A 89 -7.74 4.08 17.53
N GLN A 90 -8.09 4.27 16.27
CA GLN A 90 -8.65 3.22 15.41
C GLN A 90 -7.51 2.56 14.66
N ILE A 91 -7.44 1.24 14.75
CA ILE A 91 -6.55 0.42 13.93
C ILE A 91 -7.40 -0.27 12.89
N SER A 92 -7.03 -0.22 11.62
CA SER A 92 -7.76 -0.86 10.52
C SER A 92 -6.82 -1.50 9.52
N LEU A 93 -7.06 -2.76 9.14
CA LEU A 93 -6.31 -3.46 8.11
C LEU A 93 -7.20 -3.70 6.89
N TYR A 94 -6.92 -3.03 5.77
CA TYR A 94 -7.57 -3.26 4.48
C TYR A 94 -6.78 -4.30 3.69
N SER A 95 -6.91 -5.57 4.07
CA SER A 95 -6.21 -6.67 3.41
C SER A 95 -7.01 -7.98 3.54
N PRO A 96 -7.07 -8.80 2.47
CA PRO A 96 -7.66 -10.14 2.52
C PRO A 96 -6.85 -11.14 3.35
N VAL A 97 -5.60 -10.79 3.68
CA VAL A 97 -4.71 -11.61 4.52
C VAL A 97 -4.30 -10.79 5.73
N GLY A 98 -4.38 -11.41 6.92
CA GLY A 98 -3.93 -10.78 8.17
C GLY A 98 -2.42 -10.56 8.21
N LEU A 99 -1.97 -9.84 9.23
CA LEU A 99 -0.56 -9.58 9.51
C LEU A 99 -0.15 -10.15 10.86
N THR A 100 1.13 -10.47 11.00
CA THR A 100 1.75 -10.95 12.25
C THR A 100 2.86 -10.02 12.73
N ASP A 101 3.20 -10.08 14.03
CA ASP A 101 4.27 -9.25 14.66
C ASP A 101 4.18 -7.77 14.26
N VAL A 102 3.01 -7.17 14.47
CA VAL A 102 2.74 -5.77 14.11
C VAL A 102 3.05 -4.87 15.31
N ARG A 103 4.01 -3.97 15.14
CA ARG A 103 4.45 -3.01 16.15
C ARG A 103 3.98 -1.62 15.78
N ILE A 104 3.24 -0.99 16.68
CA ILE A 104 2.78 0.39 16.52
C ILE A 104 3.60 1.26 17.45
N TYR A 105 4.34 2.18 16.86
CA TYR A 105 5.11 3.20 17.56
C TYR A 105 4.35 4.52 17.55
N ALA A 106 4.51 5.28 18.63
CA ALA A 106 4.11 6.68 18.71
C ALA A 106 5.32 7.60 18.80
N LYS A 107 5.19 8.80 18.26
CA LYS A 107 6.16 9.90 18.39
C LYS A 107 5.42 11.16 18.82
N LEU A 108 5.92 11.82 19.86
CA LEU A 108 5.40 13.11 20.31
C LEU A 108 6.04 14.23 19.50
N ALA A 109 5.29 15.29 19.20
CA ALA A 109 5.79 16.42 18.40
C ALA A 109 7.11 17.03 18.92
N ASN A 110 7.28 17.08 20.25
CA ASN A 110 8.46 17.66 20.91
C ASN A 110 9.50 16.60 21.33
N TYR A 111 9.40 15.37 20.85
CA TYR A 111 10.31 14.28 21.20
C TYR A 111 10.80 13.54 19.95
N ASN A 112 12.11 13.49 19.75
CA ASN A 112 12.68 13.02 18.49
C ASN A 112 12.66 11.50 18.31
N LYS A 113 12.52 10.73 19.40
CA LYS A 113 12.45 9.27 19.34
C LYS A 113 11.00 8.80 19.34
N ARG A 114 10.75 7.67 18.70
CA ARG A 114 9.46 6.97 18.81
C ARG A 114 9.57 5.82 19.82
N PHE A 115 8.42 5.46 20.38
CA PHE A 115 8.31 4.43 21.40
C PHE A 115 7.12 3.51 21.12
N LEU A 116 7.28 2.24 21.45
CA LEU A 116 6.32 1.18 21.16
C LEU A 116 5.10 1.32 22.07
N ILE A 117 3.93 1.52 21.48
CA ILE A 117 2.66 1.64 22.21
C ILE A 117 1.76 0.42 22.05
N TYR A 118 1.94 -0.38 21.00
CA TYR A 118 1.26 -1.67 20.87
C TYR A 118 2.13 -2.68 20.14
N ASN A 119 2.09 -3.92 20.60
CA ASN A 119 2.68 -5.06 19.90
C ASN A 119 1.59 -6.10 19.65
N PHE A 120 1.14 -6.23 18.41
CA PHE A 120 0.14 -7.21 18.01
C PHE A 120 0.81 -8.49 17.50
N THR A 121 0.55 -9.62 18.14
CA THR A 121 1.01 -10.92 17.63
C THR A 121 0.32 -11.25 16.31
N LYS A 122 -0.95 -10.88 16.19
CA LYS A 122 -1.79 -11.09 15.00
C LYS A 122 -2.81 -9.96 14.84
N VAL A 123 -2.97 -9.51 13.61
CA VAL A 123 -4.06 -8.63 13.13
C VAL A 123 -4.81 -9.38 12.03
N PRO A 124 -6.08 -9.77 12.21
CA PRO A 124 -6.81 -10.56 11.22
C PRO A 124 -7.09 -9.80 9.93
N ALA A 125 -7.48 -10.51 8.86
CA ALA A 125 -7.90 -9.90 7.60
C ALA A 125 -9.09 -8.96 7.82
N PHE A 126 -9.14 -7.86 7.06
CA PHE A 126 -10.16 -6.83 7.18
C PHE A 126 -10.43 -6.34 8.62
N HIS A 127 -9.43 -6.38 9.50
CA HIS A 127 -9.60 -6.04 10.92
C HIS A 127 -9.92 -4.57 11.17
N ARG A 128 -10.73 -4.31 12.19
CA ARG A 128 -10.85 -3.02 12.85
C ARG A 128 -10.99 -3.16 14.37
N SER A 129 -10.37 -2.25 15.12
CA SER A 129 -10.50 -2.18 16.58
C SER A 129 -10.17 -0.78 17.09
N PHE A 130 -10.61 -0.47 18.32
CA PHE A 130 -10.38 0.82 18.97
C PHE A 130 -9.63 0.65 20.28
N HIS A 131 -8.49 1.32 20.43
CA HIS A 131 -7.64 1.15 21.61
C HIS A 131 -7.36 2.50 22.26
N GLN A 132 -7.42 2.55 23.58
CA GLN A 132 -7.05 3.74 24.34
C GLN A 132 -5.53 3.92 24.30
N ILE A 133 -5.06 5.09 23.88
CA ILE A 133 -3.64 5.45 23.83
C ILE A 133 -3.04 5.27 25.24
N PRO A 134 -2.05 4.38 25.43
CA PRO A 134 -1.60 4.02 26.77
C PRO A 134 -1.12 5.21 27.62
N MET A 135 -0.53 6.24 26.98
CA MET A 135 -0.05 7.45 27.64
C MET A 135 -1.12 8.30 28.31
N VAL A 136 -2.40 8.10 27.98
CA VAL A 136 -3.51 8.85 28.62
C VAL A 136 -4.05 8.18 29.88
N VAL A 137 -3.70 6.91 30.09
CA VAL A 137 -4.18 6.11 31.22
C VAL A 137 -3.40 6.46 32.49
N GLY A 138 -2.08 6.54 32.38
CA GLY A 138 -1.19 6.77 33.52
C GLY A 138 0.27 6.81 33.12
N LYS A 139 1.13 7.02 34.12
CA LYS A 139 2.58 6.91 33.99
C LYS A 139 2.95 5.46 33.64
N GLN A 140 3.75 5.27 32.59
CA GLN A 140 4.09 3.95 32.04
C GLN A 140 5.51 3.99 31.45
N ASP A 141 6.10 2.80 31.30
CA ASP A 141 7.40 2.61 30.66
C ASP A 141 7.22 2.09 29.24
N TYR A 142 7.99 2.64 28.32
CA TYR A 142 7.90 2.32 26.90
C TYR A 142 9.25 1.92 26.33
N LEU A 143 9.25 0.95 25.42
CA LEU A 143 10.43 0.62 24.62
C LEU A 143 10.61 1.67 23.53
N LEU A 144 11.77 2.34 23.53
CA LEU A 144 12.22 3.13 22.39
C LEU A 144 12.54 2.22 21.20
N GLU A 145 12.53 2.79 20.00
CA GLU A 145 13.03 2.10 18.79
C GLU A 145 14.46 1.56 18.91
N THR A 146 15.26 2.10 19.83
CA THR A 146 16.63 1.64 20.11
C THR A 146 16.69 0.50 21.13
N GLY A 147 15.55 0.03 21.65
CA GLY A 147 15.46 -1.02 22.67
C GLY A 147 15.60 -0.54 24.13
N ASN A 148 15.93 0.73 24.36
CA ASN A 148 16.02 1.29 25.71
C ASN A 148 14.64 1.68 26.25
N ALA A 149 14.45 1.64 27.57
CA ALA A 149 13.23 2.12 28.20
C ALA A 149 13.17 3.65 28.29
N VAL A 150 11.96 4.20 28.24
CA VAL A 150 11.64 5.58 28.62
C VAL A 150 10.36 5.60 29.46
N THR A 151 10.38 6.34 30.56
CA THR A 151 9.17 6.58 31.35
C THR A 151 8.48 7.84 30.85
N ILE A 152 7.19 7.75 30.58
CA ILE A 152 6.37 8.89 30.15
C ILE A 152 5.27 9.08 31.20
N ASP A 153 5.19 10.29 31.77
CA ASP A 153 4.09 10.67 32.66
C ASP A 153 2.77 10.74 31.88
N LYS A 154 1.66 10.64 32.60
CA LYS A 154 0.31 10.72 32.02
C LYS A 154 0.17 12.03 31.21
N ILE A 155 -0.36 11.92 30.00
CA ILE A 155 -0.75 13.06 29.16
C ILE A 155 -2.28 13.18 29.16
N ASP A 156 -2.80 14.37 29.45
CA ASP A 156 -4.25 14.64 29.47
C ASP A 156 -4.84 14.82 28.06
N GLY A 157 -4.66 13.77 27.24
CA GLY A 157 -5.14 13.69 25.87
C GLY A 157 -4.30 14.47 24.85
N PHE A 158 -4.55 14.18 23.59
CA PHE A 158 -3.82 14.71 22.44
C PHE A 158 -4.73 15.55 21.56
N SER A 159 -4.24 16.72 21.15
CA SER A 159 -4.80 17.42 19.98
C SER A 159 -4.37 16.72 18.68
N SER A 160 -5.07 17.00 17.59
CA SER A 160 -4.70 16.48 16.27
C SER A 160 -3.28 16.91 15.92
N GLY A 161 -2.42 15.95 15.58
CA GLY A 161 -1.02 16.18 15.20
C GLY A 161 -0.04 16.32 16.37
N ALA A 162 -0.49 16.25 17.63
CA ALA A 162 0.41 16.23 18.79
C ALA A 162 1.15 14.88 18.94
N ILE A 163 0.61 13.84 18.32
CA ILE A 163 1.12 12.47 18.32
C ILE A 163 1.06 11.91 16.89
N GLU A 164 2.16 11.31 16.46
CA GLU A 164 2.29 10.62 15.18
C GLU A 164 2.41 9.12 15.42
N PHE A 165 1.80 8.31 14.55
CA PHE A 165 1.88 6.85 14.63
C PHE A 165 2.67 6.31 13.44
N SER A 166 3.49 5.30 13.70
CA SER A 166 4.17 4.52 12.66
C SER A 166 4.04 3.04 12.94
N VAL A 167 4.09 2.23 11.89
CA VAL A 167 3.87 0.79 11.96
C VAL A 167 5.07 0.06 11.39
N GLU A 168 5.50 -0.98 12.08
CA GLU A 168 6.49 -1.95 11.63
C GLU A 168 5.94 -3.36 11.77
N SER A 169 6.44 -4.28 10.94
CA SER A 169 6.15 -5.69 11.07
C SER A 169 7.22 -6.50 10.34
N SER A 170 7.56 -7.66 10.89
CA SER A 170 8.42 -8.64 10.24
C SER A 170 7.68 -9.53 9.24
N ASP A 171 6.36 -9.37 9.12
CA ASP A 171 5.52 -10.14 8.20
C ASP A 171 5.93 -9.88 6.74
N PRO A 172 6.19 -10.94 5.94
CA PRO A 172 6.55 -10.80 4.54
C PRO A 172 5.53 -10.00 3.70
N LEU A 173 4.23 -10.07 4.04
CA LEU A 173 3.20 -9.30 3.36
C LEU A 173 3.36 -7.79 3.66
N PHE A 174 3.69 -7.43 4.90
CA PHE A 174 3.93 -6.03 5.27
C PHE A 174 5.14 -5.47 4.52
N ALA A 175 6.21 -6.26 4.34
CA ALA A 175 7.35 -5.89 3.52
C ALA A 175 6.94 -5.58 2.06
N LYS A 176 5.96 -6.30 1.49
CA LYS A 176 5.39 -5.97 0.17
C LYS A 176 4.59 -4.68 0.18
N PHE A 177 3.78 -4.41 1.22
CA PHE A 177 3.05 -3.14 1.33
C PHE A 177 3.99 -1.94 1.35
N LYS A 178 5.13 -2.04 2.04
CA LYS A 178 6.15 -0.97 2.09
C LYS A 178 6.79 -0.66 0.73
N LYS A 179 6.69 -1.56 -0.25
CA LYS A 179 7.20 -1.35 -1.62
C LYS A 179 6.22 -0.58 -2.50
N ILE A 180 4.95 -0.48 -2.11
CA ILE A 180 3.96 0.28 -2.87
C ILE A 180 4.30 1.77 -2.77
N LYS A 181 4.62 2.37 -3.92
CA LYS A 181 4.96 3.79 -4.08
C LYS A 181 3.71 4.64 -4.24
N SER A 182 2.66 4.09 -4.86
CA SER A 182 1.39 4.80 -5.04
C SER A 182 0.80 5.19 -3.69
N SER A 183 0.37 6.44 -3.54
CA SER A 183 -0.27 6.91 -2.30
C SER A 183 -1.76 7.26 -2.49
N HIS A 184 -2.38 6.75 -3.57
CA HIS A 184 -3.77 7.00 -3.90
C HIS A 184 -4.68 6.66 -2.72
N LEU A 185 -5.67 7.52 -2.49
CA LEU A 185 -6.71 7.34 -1.48
C LEU A 185 -7.86 6.54 -2.12
N VAL A 186 -8.08 5.31 -1.67
CA VAL A 186 -9.16 4.45 -2.17
C VAL A 186 -10.40 4.64 -1.33
N GLN A 187 -11.52 4.86 -2.03
CA GLN A 187 -12.86 4.97 -1.48
C GLN A 187 -13.84 4.20 -2.37
N PHE A 188 -15.02 3.88 -1.83
CA PHE A 188 -16.14 3.38 -2.63
C PHE A 188 -17.16 4.50 -2.78
N ASN A 189 -17.76 4.62 -3.96
CA ASN A 189 -18.71 5.69 -4.24
C ASN A 189 -19.99 5.14 -4.84
N ASP A 190 -21.09 5.57 -4.26
CA ASP A 190 -22.44 5.12 -4.55
C ASP A 190 -23.20 6.16 -5.39
N TRP A 191 -22.69 7.39 -5.49
CA TRP A 191 -23.26 8.43 -6.34
C TRP A 191 -23.46 7.98 -7.79
N TYR A 192 -22.51 7.22 -8.34
CA TYR A 192 -22.56 6.75 -9.73
C TYR A 192 -23.78 5.85 -10.00
N HIS A 193 -24.12 4.95 -9.08
CA HIS A 193 -25.30 4.08 -9.22
C HIS A 193 -26.62 4.75 -8.80
N LEU A 194 -26.56 5.82 -7.99
CA LEU A 194 -27.74 6.60 -7.57
C LEU A 194 -28.05 7.80 -8.48
N SER A 195 -27.13 8.18 -9.37
CA SER A 195 -27.24 9.39 -10.21
C SER A 195 -28.49 9.40 -11.09
N GLY A 196 -29.09 8.24 -11.38
CA GLY A 196 -30.32 8.11 -12.15
C GLY A 196 -30.17 8.47 -13.64
N ASP A 197 -28.96 8.79 -14.08
CA ASP A 197 -28.65 9.03 -15.49
C ASP A 197 -28.54 7.69 -16.21
N ALA A 198 -29.46 7.45 -17.14
CA ALA A 198 -29.55 6.20 -17.89
C ALA A 198 -28.33 5.94 -18.80
N SER A 199 -27.44 6.93 -19.02
CA SER A 199 -26.15 6.72 -19.68
C SER A 199 -25.13 6.00 -18.80
N TYR A 200 -25.32 6.05 -17.48
CA TYR A 200 -24.49 5.42 -16.48
C TYR A 200 -25.11 4.11 -16.00
N VAL A 201 -24.62 3.00 -16.53
CA VAL A 201 -25.11 1.67 -16.14
C VAL A 201 -24.31 1.14 -14.94
N TYR A 202 -24.22 1.91 -13.84
CA TYR A 202 -23.57 1.43 -12.61
C TYR A 202 -24.52 0.57 -11.78
N LEU A 203 -23.93 -0.43 -11.13
CA LEU A 203 -24.62 -1.31 -10.20
C LEU A 203 -24.11 -1.08 -8.78
N PRO A 204 -24.94 -1.36 -7.76
CA PRO A 204 -24.49 -1.28 -6.38
C PRO A 204 -23.33 -2.26 -6.15
N MET A 205 -22.22 -1.75 -5.64
CA MET A 205 -21.22 -2.59 -4.99
C MET A 205 -21.75 -3.11 -3.65
N ASN A 206 -21.18 -4.23 -3.22
CA ASN A 206 -21.46 -4.85 -1.93
C ASN A 206 -20.13 -5.27 -1.26
N PRO A 207 -20.16 -5.66 0.03
CA PRO A 207 -18.96 -6.05 0.76
C PRO A 207 -18.12 -7.17 0.12
N VAL A 208 -18.74 -8.13 -0.58
CA VAL A 208 -18.00 -9.19 -1.29
C VAL A 208 -17.13 -8.58 -2.38
N LEU A 209 -17.71 -7.69 -3.19
CA LEU A 209 -16.99 -6.99 -4.27
C LEU A 209 -15.96 -6.00 -3.74
N ALA A 210 -16.23 -5.36 -2.60
CA ALA A 210 -15.29 -4.45 -1.96
C ALA A 210 -14.00 -5.16 -1.56
N LYS A 211 -14.10 -6.37 -0.98
CA LYS A 211 -12.94 -7.17 -0.59
C LYS A 211 -12.09 -7.56 -1.80
N GLU A 212 -12.73 -7.96 -2.89
CA GLU A 212 -12.06 -8.27 -4.16
C GLU A 212 -11.39 -7.01 -4.76
N ALA A 213 -12.10 -5.88 -4.77
CA ALA A 213 -11.60 -4.60 -5.24
C ALA A 213 -10.37 -4.12 -4.44
N ILE A 214 -10.37 -4.28 -3.11
CA ILE A 214 -9.23 -3.98 -2.23
C ILE A 214 -8.02 -4.86 -2.59
N ALA A 215 -8.22 -6.17 -2.77
CA ALA A 215 -7.14 -7.07 -3.17
C ALA A 215 -6.56 -6.67 -4.55
N MET A 216 -7.43 -6.40 -5.51
CA MET A 216 -7.07 -5.99 -6.86
C MET A 216 -6.26 -4.68 -6.87
N ILE A 217 -6.73 -3.63 -6.19
CA ILE A 217 -6.06 -2.32 -6.23
C ILE A 217 -4.70 -2.35 -5.51
N ILE A 218 -4.57 -3.11 -4.41
CA ILE A 218 -3.28 -3.28 -3.73
C ILE A 218 -2.27 -4.01 -4.63
N ASN A 219 -2.70 -5.09 -5.28
CA ASN A 219 -1.86 -5.81 -6.25
C ASN A 219 -1.47 -4.92 -7.44
N TYR A 220 -2.42 -4.18 -7.99
CA TYR A 220 -2.21 -3.25 -9.09
C TYR A 220 -1.20 -2.17 -8.73
N SER A 221 -1.36 -1.53 -7.56
CA SER A 221 -0.43 -0.51 -7.07
C SER A 221 0.96 -1.08 -6.79
N TYR A 222 1.07 -2.35 -6.35
CA TYR A 222 2.36 -3.04 -6.25
C TYR A 222 3.02 -3.24 -7.62
N ALA A 223 2.25 -3.70 -8.62
CA ALA A 223 2.75 -3.88 -9.98
C ALA A 223 3.25 -2.56 -10.59
N LEU A 224 2.50 -1.47 -10.44
CA LEU A 224 2.92 -0.14 -10.88
C LEU A 224 4.20 0.33 -10.19
N SER A 225 4.42 -0.05 -8.93
CA SER A 225 5.58 0.36 -8.15
C SER A 225 6.87 -0.41 -8.50
N HIS A 226 6.72 -1.54 -9.19
CA HIS A 226 7.78 -2.50 -9.45
C HIS A 226 8.88 -1.93 -10.35
N PRO A 227 10.18 -2.15 -10.05
CA PRO A 227 11.29 -1.63 -10.86
C PRO A 227 11.24 -2.05 -12.33
N ILE A 228 10.92 -3.32 -12.61
CA ILE A 228 10.71 -3.80 -14.00
C ILE A 228 9.59 -3.05 -14.71
N TYR A 229 8.48 -2.77 -14.02
CA TYR A 229 7.39 -2.01 -14.62
C TYR A 229 7.84 -0.59 -14.96
N TYR A 230 8.46 0.11 -14.00
CA TYR A 230 9.02 1.44 -14.22
C TYR A 230 9.99 1.47 -15.41
N ASP A 231 10.99 0.60 -15.43
CA ASP A 231 11.97 0.54 -16.53
C ASP A 231 11.32 0.22 -17.89
N THR A 232 10.27 -0.60 -17.89
CA THR A 232 9.50 -0.91 -19.11
C THR A 232 8.66 0.29 -19.54
N PHE A 233 8.01 0.98 -18.62
CA PHE A 233 7.18 2.15 -18.88
C PHE A 233 8.02 3.31 -19.42
N ILE A 234 9.17 3.63 -18.81
CA ILE A 234 10.06 4.71 -19.28
C ILE A 234 10.73 4.38 -20.62
N ASN A 235 10.91 3.09 -20.94
CA ASN A 235 11.52 2.62 -22.17
C ASN A 235 10.56 1.75 -23.00
N PHE A 236 9.32 2.23 -23.19
CA PHE A 236 8.25 1.48 -23.85
C PHE A 236 8.59 1.07 -25.29
N ASP A 237 9.38 1.86 -26.01
CA ASP A 237 9.84 1.51 -27.36
C ASP A 237 10.66 0.21 -27.39
N ARG A 238 11.43 -0.05 -26.34
CA ARG A 238 12.18 -1.29 -26.18
C ARG A 238 11.22 -2.47 -26.00
N TYR A 239 10.20 -2.31 -25.16
CA TYR A 239 9.15 -3.32 -25.00
C TYR A 239 8.46 -3.66 -26.33
N LYS A 240 8.07 -2.63 -27.10
CA LYS A 240 7.46 -2.78 -28.42
C LYS A 240 8.35 -3.55 -29.40
N LYS A 241 9.64 -3.19 -29.48
CA LYS A 241 10.61 -3.87 -30.35
C LYS A 241 10.82 -5.32 -29.95
N GLU A 242 10.98 -5.58 -28.64
CA GLU A 242 11.15 -6.93 -28.10
C GLU A 242 9.91 -7.79 -28.35
N GLN A 243 8.71 -7.27 -28.11
CA GLN A 243 7.44 -7.95 -28.37
C GLN A 243 7.30 -8.31 -29.85
N ALA A 244 7.54 -7.37 -30.77
CA ALA A 244 7.47 -7.62 -32.21
C ALA A 244 8.50 -8.66 -32.67
N ALA A 245 9.75 -8.55 -32.19
CA ALA A 245 10.80 -9.52 -32.49
C ALA A 245 10.45 -10.93 -31.99
N GLN A 246 9.88 -11.05 -30.79
CA GLN A 246 9.41 -12.32 -30.23
C GLN A 246 8.23 -12.91 -31.02
N ALA A 247 7.35 -12.06 -31.54
CA ALA A 247 6.23 -12.46 -32.38
C ALA A 247 6.64 -12.78 -33.84
N GLY A 248 7.85 -12.42 -34.26
CA GLY A 248 8.30 -12.54 -35.65
C GLY A 248 7.58 -11.55 -36.58
N THR A 249 7.12 -10.42 -36.06
CA THR A 249 6.37 -9.40 -36.79
C THR A 249 7.14 -8.08 -36.84
N ALA A 250 6.74 -7.17 -37.74
CA ALA A 250 7.15 -5.77 -37.64
C ALA A 250 6.50 -5.11 -36.40
N VAL A 251 7.08 -4.01 -35.93
CA VAL A 251 6.43 -3.14 -34.95
C VAL A 251 5.23 -2.48 -35.63
N ASN A 252 4.04 -2.67 -35.08
CA ASN A 252 2.78 -2.05 -35.52
C ASN A 252 2.38 -0.88 -34.60
N GLY A 253 1.66 0.08 -35.18
CA GLY A 253 1.23 1.35 -34.57
C GLY A 253 2.30 2.13 -33.79
N ALA A 254 1.90 2.84 -32.74
CA ALA A 254 2.77 3.75 -32.00
C ALA A 254 3.99 3.03 -31.38
N THR A 255 5.19 3.56 -31.65
CA THR A 255 6.44 3.03 -31.09
C THR A 255 6.73 3.57 -29.69
N TYR A 256 6.30 4.79 -29.39
CA TYR A 256 6.47 5.45 -28.09
C TYR A 256 5.11 5.73 -27.44
N TRP A 257 5.11 6.17 -26.19
CA TRP A 257 3.91 6.76 -25.59
C TRP A 257 3.52 8.03 -26.34
N HIS A 258 2.24 8.17 -26.62
CA HIS A 258 1.66 9.38 -27.21
C HIS A 258 0.46 9.85 -26.37
N GLY A 259 0.15 11.12 -26.51
CA GLY A 259 -0.87 11.81 -25.72
C GLY A 259 -2.27 11.64 -26.31
N ASN A 260 -3.06 12.69 -26.17
CA ASN A 260 -4.50 12.69 -26.42
C ASN A 260 -4.87 13.25 -27.81
N GLU A 261 -3.90 13.67 -28.61
CA GLU A 261 -4.17 14.09 -29.99
C GLU A 261 -4.68 12.91 -30.82
N GLU A 262 -5.50 13.20 -31.84
CA GLU A 262 -6.05 12.16 -32.71
C GLU A 262 -4.95 11.53 -33.58
N ASP A 263 -5.00 10.21 -33.70
CA ASP A 263 -4.11 9.44 -34.55
C ASP A 263 -4.52 9.57 -36.02
N VAL A 264 -3.97 10.57 -36.73
CA VAL A 264 -4.28 10.80 -38.15
C VAL A 264 -3.18 10.21 -39.04
N ASP A 265 -3.54 9.25 -39.90
CA ASP A 265 -2.64 8.58 -40.85
C ASP A 265 -1.37 7.96 -40.22
N GLY A 266 -1.49 7.43 -39.00
CA GLY A 266 -0.36 6.84 -38.27
C GLY A 266 0.66 7.85 -37.73
N LYS A 267 0.27 9.13 -37.62
CA LYS A 267 1.03 10.17 -36.91
C LYS A 267 0.52 10.26 -35.47
N TYR A 268 1.47 10.35 -34.53
CA TYR A 268 1.21 10.34 -33.09
C TYR A 268 1.88 11.55 -32.43
N ASP A 269 1.26 12.09 -31.40
CA ASP A 269 1.80 13.13 -30.52
C ASP A 269 2.76 12.54 -29.48
N TYR A 270 3.90 12.04 -29.95
CA TYR A 270 4.86 11.36 -29.09
C TYR A 270 5.34 12.24 -27.92
N LEU A 271 5.32 11.62 -26.74
CA LEU A 271 5.70 12.27 -25.49
C LEU A 271 7.21 12.21 -25.27
N THR A 272 7.76 13.28 -24.70
CA THR A 272 9.17 13.29 -24.28
C THR A 272 9.40 12.39 -23.07
N LYS A 273 10.64 11.92 -22.84
CA LYS A 273 10.97 11.15 -21.64
C LYS A 273 10.62 11.86 -20.33
N ALA A 274 10.82 13.18 -20.26
CA ALA A 274 10.46 13.96 -19.08
C ALA A 274 8.94 13.99 -18.84
N ALA A 275 8.13 14.08 -19.91
CA ALA A 275 6.68 13.99 -19.82
C ALA A 275 6.24 12.59 -19.36
N ILE A 276 6.84 11.53 -19.92
CA ILE A 276 6.56 10.13 -19.56
C ILE A 276 6.87 9.88 -18.08
N GLU A 277 8.01 10.36 -17.57
CA GLU A 277 8.37 10.25 -16.15
C GLU A 277 7.32 10.93 -15.25
N LYS A 278 6.89 12.15 -15.62
CA LYS A 278 5.84 12.84 -14.87
C LYS A 278 4.52 12.05 -14.87
N ILE A 279 4.13 11.50 -16.02
CA ILE A 279 2.92 10.69 -16.16
C ILE A 279 3.00 9.44 -15.27
N TYR A 280 4.14 8.75 -15.27
CA TYR A 280 4.36 7.62 -14.36
C TYR A 280 4.18 8.01 -12.89
N LEU A 281 4.68 9.18 -12.48
CA LEU A 281 4.48 9.70 -11.13
C LEU A 281 3.00 10.03 -10.84
N ASP A 282 2.23 10.46 -11.84
CA ASP A 282 0.79 10.70 -11.71
C ASP A 282 0.01 9.41 -11.43
N TYR A 283 0.45 8.25 -11.94
CA TYR A 283 -0.11 6.93 -11.55
C TYR A 283 0.15 6.55 -10.09
N LEU A 284 1.08 7.24 -9.42
CA LEU A 284 1.56 6.94 -8.07
C LEU A 284 1.24 8.03 -7.05
N ASP A 285 0.49 9.06 -7.43
CA ASP A 285 0.35 10.25 -6.60
C ASP A 285 -0.56 10.03 -5.37
N LYS A 286 -1.23 11.07 -4.88
CA LYS A 286 -2.06 11.03 -3.67
C LYS A 286 -3.56 11.22 -3.93
N ARG A 287 -3.98 11.27 -5.19
CA ARG A 287 -5.37 11.56 -5.60
C ARG A 287 -6.33 10.45 -5.14
N THR A 288 -7.62 10.80 -5.11
CA THR A 288 -8.67 9.86 -4.71
C THR A 288 -9.07 8.99 -5.89
N VAL A 289 -9.18 7.67 -5.65
CA VAL A 289 -9.79 6.69 -6.54
C VAL A 289 -11.11 6.25 -5.91
N ASP A 290 -12.21 6.67 -6.51
CA ASP A 290 -13.55 6.19 -6.21
C ASP A 290 -13.81 4.90 -7.01
N MET A 291 -13.80 3.75 -6.33
CA MET A 291 -14.08 2.46 -6.92
C MET A 291 -15.58 2.24 -7.06
N ALA A 292 -16.01 1.76 -8.23
CA ALA A 292 -17.41 1.45 -8.52
C ALA A 292 -17.55 0.17 -9.36
N MET A 293 -18.78 -0.34 -9.48
CA MET A 293 -19.13 -1.45 -10.37
C MET A 293 -20.06 -0.98 -11.49
N VAL A 294 -19.80 -1.45 -12.71
CA VAL A 294 -20.70 -1.31 -13.86
C VAL A 294 -21.49 -2.60 -14.11
N GLY A 295 -22.70 -2.48 -14.66
CA GLY A 295 -23.50 -3.58 -15.21
C GLY A 295 -24.01 -3.23 -16.59
N GLY A 296 -24.34 -4.21 -17.43
CA GLY A 296 -25.02 -4.00 -18.73
C GLY A 296 -24.35 -3.12 -19.83
N GLY A 297 -23.40 -2.25 -19.51
CA GLY A 297 -22.69 -1.34 -20.44
C GLY A 297 -21.22 -1.11 -20.01
N SER A 298 -20.38 -0.57 -20.90
CA SER A 298 -18.90 -0.50 -20.73
C SER A 298 -18.44 -0.07 -19.34
N ALA A 299 -17.24 -0.50 -18.93
CA ALA A 299 -16.56 0.10 -17.78
C ALA A 299 -16.19 1.57 -18.09
N TRP A 300 -16.06 2.37 -17.05
CA TRP A 300 -15.76 3.80 -17.15
C TRP A 300 -14.71 4.21 -16.11
N GLY A 301 -13.88 5.15 -16.51
CA GLY A 301 -12.97 5.89 -15.66
C GLY A 301 -12.94 7.35 -16.05
N GLY A 302 -12.51 8.20 -15.13
CA GLY A 302 -12.41 9.65 -15.36
C GLY A 302 -12.60 10.45 -14.09
N GLY A 303 -11.83 11.54 -13.95
CA GLY A 303 -11.78 12.26 -12.68
C GLY A 303 -11.31 11.34 -11.56
N ALA A 304 -12.06 11.23 -10.46
CA ALA A 304 -11.75 10.30 -9.37
C ALA A 304 -12.21 8.85 -9.63
N LEU A 305 -13.07 8.61 -10.61
CA LEU A 305 -13.69 7.31 -10.83
C LEU A 305 -12.74 6.34 -11.55
N ALA A 306 -12.73 5.09 -11.08
CA ALA A 306 -12.35 3.93 -11.87
C ALA A 306 -13.31 2.77 -11.55
N SER A 307 -13.90 2.17 -12.57
CA SER A 307 -14.88 1.09 -12.40
C SER A 307 -14.48 -0.20 -13.09
N GLN A 308 -15.16 -1.28 -12.72
CA GLN A 308 -14.94 -2.60 -13.29
C GLN A 308 -16.23 -3.42 -13.25
N TRP A 309 -16.30 -4.42 -14.12
CA TRP A 309 -17.34 -5.43 -14.12
C TRP A 309 -17.27 -6.35 -12.91
N GLU A 310 -18.40 -6.92 -12.51
CA GLU A 310 -18.47 -7.92 -11.43
C GLU A 310 -17.46 -9.07 -11.67
N SER A 311 -17.35 -9.56 -12.91
CA SER A 311 -16.40 -10.62 -13.28
C SER A 311 -14.94 -10.22 -13.14
N GLY A 312 -14.61 -8.94 -13.38
CA GLY A 312 -13.26 -8.41 -13.24
C GLY A 312 -12.81 -8.40 -11.77
N TYR A 313 -13.71 -8.03 -10.87
CA TYR A 313 -13.48 -8.14 -9.42
C TYR A 313 -13.44 -9.59 -8.95
N VAL A 314 -14.39 -10.45 -9.34
CA VAL A 314 -14.49 -11.80 -8.77
C VAL A 314 -13.45 -12.78 -9.34
N THR A 315 -13.06 -12.60 -10.60
CA THR A 315 -12.18 -13.56 -11.30
C THR A 315 -11.05 -12.91 -12.09
N GLY A 316 -11.28 -11.75 -12.71
CA GLY A 316 -10.36 -11.15 -13.67
C GLY A 316 -8.99 -10.84 -13.07
N HIS A 317 -8.94 -10.17 -11.92
CA HIS A 317 -7.65 -9.83 -11.29
C HIS A 317 -6.86 -11.05 -10.81
N TRP A 318 -7.52 -12.14 -10.40
CA TRP A 318 -6.86 -13.40 -10.07
C TRP A 318 -6.27 -14.12 -11.29
N LEU A 319 -6.86 -13.91 -12.47
CA LEU A 319 -6.35 -14.41 -13.76
C LEU A 319 -5.37 -13.44 -14.44
N GLY A 320 -5.22 -12.23 -13.89
CA GLY A 320 -4.43 -11.15 -14.45
C GLY A 320 -5.06 -10.47 -15.65
N GLU A 321 -6.38 -10.59 -15.85
CA GLU A 321 -7.14 -9.88 -16.89
C GLU A 321 -7.36 -8.41 -16.51
N MET A 322 -6.25 -7.66 -16.43
CA MET A 322 -6.23 -6.27 -15.94
C MET A 322 -6.38 -5.22 -17.04
N SER A 323 -6.65 -5.62 -18.29
CA SER A 323 -6.72 -4.71 -19.45
C SER A 323 -7.74 -3.59 -19.23
N VAL A 324 -9.01 -3.96 -18.95
CA VAL A 324 -10.09 -2.99 -18.72
C VAL A 324 -9.79 -2.12 -17.51
N TRP A 325 -9.33 -2.71 -16.40
CA TRP A 325 -8.97 -1.89 -15.23
C TRP A 325 -7.88 -0.88 -15.55
N SER A 326 -6.85 -1.31 -16.29
CA SER A 326 -5.78 -0.42 -16.73
C SER A 326 -6.30 0.70 -17.62
N HIS A 327 -7.25 0.42 -18.51
CA HIS A 327 -7.91 1.42 -19.36
C HIS A 327 -8.61 2.49 -18.53
N GLU A 328 -9.51 2.07 -17.64
CA GLU A 328 -10.28 3.00 -16.80
C GLU A 328 -9.37 3.78 -15.85
N TYR A 329 -8.33 3.13 -15.33
CA TYR A 329 -7.35 3.80 -14.48
C TYR A 329 -6.56 4.86 -15.27
N SER A 330 -6.29 4.66 -16.55
CA SER A 330 -5.64 5.68 -17.37
C SER A 330 -6.53 6.90 -17.64
N HIS A 331 -7.85 6.72 -17.74
CA HIS A 331 -8.79 7.84 -17.74
C HIS A 331 -8.75 8.63 -16.42
N HIS A 332 -8.62 7.92 -15.29
CA HIS A 332 -8.38 8.53 -13.98
C HIS A 332 -7.06 9.34 -13.93
N ILE A 333 -6.07 8.98 -14.75
CA ILE A 333 -4.80 9.74 -14.88
C ILE A 333 -4.90 10.92 -15.87
N GLY A 334 -5.90 10.93 -16.75
CA GLY A 334 -6.19 12.06 -17.67
C GLY A 334 -6.01 11.74 -19.16
N PHE A 335 -5.86 10.47 -19.52
CA PHE A 335 -5.74 10.04 -20.91
C PHE A 335 -7.09 9.67 -21.50
N ASN A 336 -7.33 9.97 -22.78
CA ASN A 336 -8.54 9.60 -23.50
C ASN A 336 -8.26 8.40 -24.43
N HIS A 337 -9.28 7.93 -25.16
CA HIS A 337 -9.15 6.77 -26.06
C HIS A 337 -8.15 6.94 -27.20
N SER A 338 -7.78 8.18 -27.56
CA SER A 338 -6.75 8.43 -28.58
C SER A 338 -5.36 8.06 -28.08
N SER A 339 -5.10 8.15 -26.77
CA SER A 339 -3.78 7.82 -26.21
C SER A 339 -3.57 6.32 -26.05
N ASN A 340 -2.39 5.81 -26.44
CA ASN A 340 -1.97 4.45 -26.07
C ASN A 340 -1.69 4.26 -24.55
N LEU A 341 -1.78 5.33 -23.74
CA LEU A 341 -1.82 5.23 -22.30
C LEU A 341 -3.19 4.78 -21.79
N ALA A 342 -4.30 5.07 -22.47
CA ALA A 342 -5.60 4.50 -22.11
C ALA A 342 -5.95 3.31 -22.99
N ASN A 343 -5.67 3.37 -24.30
CA ASN A 343 -6.03 2.32 -25.22
C ASN A 343 -4.87 1.36 -25.53
N SER A 344 -5.18 0.16 -26.01
CA SER A 344 -4.23 -0.59 -26.83
C SER A 344 -4.45 -0.13 -28.26
N GLY A 345 -3.66 0.85 -28.73
CA GLY A 345 -3.62 1.18 -30.16
C GLY A 345 -3.16 -0.04 -30.97
N GLU A 346 -3.11 0.09 -32.30
CA GLU A 346 -2.52 -0.97 -33.12
C GLU A 346 -1.11 -1.30 -32.60
N GLY A 347 -0.91 -2.53 -32.13
CA GLY A 347 0.35 -2.97 -31.54
C GLY A 347 0.55 -2.77 -30.04
N GLY A 348 -0.48 -2.38 -29.30
CA GLY A 348 -0.45 -2.42 -27.84
C GLY A 348 -0.43 -1.05 -27.17
N GLY A 349 -0.07 -1.04 -25.90
CA GLY A 349 -0.15 0.14 -25.04
C GLY A 349 -0.15 -0.24 -23.56
N GLN A 350 -0.61 0.68 -22.73
CA GLN A 350 -0.64 0.54 -21.28
C GLN A 350 -1.46 -0.69 -20.85
N GLN A 351 -2.63 -0.89 -21.45
CA GLN A 351 -3.49 -2.05 -21.17
C GLN A 351 -2.78 -3.39 -21.38
N GLU A 352 -2.14 -3.56 -22.55
CA GLU A 352 -1.49 -4.82 -22.91
C GLU A 352 -0.21 -5.04 -22.10
N MET A 353 0.66 -4.02 -22.04
CA MET A 353 1.93 -4.10 -21.32
C MET A 353 1.69 -4.41 -19.84
N LEU A 354 0.76 -3.69 -19.18
CA LEU A 354 0.44 -3.97 -17.78
C LEU A 354 -0.18 -5.35 -17.62
N THR A 355 -1.13 -5.75 -18.47
CA THR A 355 -1.74 -7.10 -18.40
C THR A 355 -0.68 -8.20 -18.50
N HIS A 356 0.26 -8.07 -19.43
CA HIS A 356 1.38 -9.02 -19.55
C HIS A 356 2.26 -9.01 -18.32
N PHE A 357 2.61 -7.85 -17.78
CA PHE A 357 3.45 -7.74 -16.60
C PHE A 357 2.75 -8.30 -15.35
N TYR A 358 1.47 -7.98 -15.15
CA TYR A 358 0.69 -8.44 -14.02
C TYR A 358 0.53 -9.97 -14.03
N LYS A 359 0.25 -10.58 -15.19
CA LYS A 359 0.25 -12.04 -15.37
C LYS A 359 1.62 -12.65 -15.04
N TYR A 360 2.70 -11.97 -15.41
CA TYR A 360 4.05 -12.41 -15.04
C TYR A 360 4.29 -12.38 -13.52
N LEU A 361 3.82 -11.36 -12.82
CA LEU A 361 3.91 -11.30 -11.35
C LEU A 361 3.06 -12.38 -10.65
N ILE A 362 1.90 -12.76 -11.20
CA ILE A 362 1.13 -13.91 -10.70
C ILE A 362 1.95 -15.20 -10.87
N TYR A 363 2.54 -15.42 -12.06
CA TYR A 363 3.39 -16.58 -12.34
C TYR A 363 4.56 -16.69 -11.35
N LEU A 364 5.20 -15.56 -11.05
CA LEU A 364 6.28 -15.48 -10.06
C LEU A 364 5.80 -15.66 -8.61
N LYS A 365 4.50 -15.59 -8.33
CA LYS A 365 3.93 -15.47 -6.98
C LYS A 365 4.48 -14.24 -6.23
N ASP A 366 4.69 -13.14 -6.94
CA ASP A 366 5.34 -11.94 -6.41
C ASP A 366 4.35 -10.85 -5.96
N LEU A 367 3.13 -10.84 -6.49
CA LEU A 367 2.08 -9.93 -6.01
C LEU A 367 1.79 -10.13 -4.50
N PRO A 368 1.29 -9.10 -3.79
CA PRO A 368 0.79 -9.23 -2.42
C PRO A 368 -0.20 -10.39 -2.26
N PHE A 369 -1.12 -10.55 -3.21
CA PHE A 369 -2.13 -11.61 -3.21
C PHE A 369 -2.15 -12.36 -4.54
N THR A 370 -2.04 -13.68 -4.51
CA THR A 370 -2.12 -14.54 -5.72
C THR A 370 -3.00 -15.77 -5.55
N ASP A 371 -3.47 -16.03 -4.33
CA ASP A 371 -4.33 -17.17 -4.04
C ASP A 371 -5.79 -16.72 -3.96
N PRO A 372 -6.65 -17.06 -4.92
CA PRO A 372 -8.06 -16.69 -4.88
C PRO A 372 -8.78 -17.30 -3.65
N GLU A 373 -8.27 -18.38 -3.05
CA GLU A 373 -8.87 -19.00 -1.86
C GLU A 373 -8.93 -18.10 -0.62
N VAL A 374 -8.19 -16.98 -0.59
CA VAL A 374 -8.21 -16.05 0.54
C VAL A 374 -9.55 -15.32 0.68
N LEU A 375 -10.26 -15.08 -0.42
CA LEU A 375 -11.58 -14.43 -0.41
C LEU A 375 -12.73 -15.37 -0.78
N LYS A 376 -12.48 -16.32 -1.70
CA LYS A 376 -13.50 -17.22 -2.24
C LYS A 376 -14.71 -16.48 -2.82
N GLY A 377 -14.53 -15.28 -3.38
CA GLY A 377 -15.61 -14.43 -3.88
C GLY A 377 -16.54 -15.17 -4.84
N TRP A 378 -16.02 -16.01 -5.72
CA TRP A 378 -16.81 -16.80 -6.69
C TRP A 378 -17.84 -17.74 -6.05
N THR A 379 -17.70 -18.08 -4.76
CA THR A 379 -18.65 -18.92 -4.03
C THR A 379 -19.84 -18.13 -3.45
N LYS A 380 -19.75 -16.80 -3.41
CA LYS A 380 -20.69 -15.91 -2.72
C LYS A 380 -21.91 -15.57 -3.59
N THR A 381 -22.51 -16.57 -4.24
CA THR A 381 -23.60 -16.42 -5.23
C THR A 381 -24.82 -15.66 -4.72
N LYS A 382 -25.08 -15.66 -3.40
CA LYS A 382 -26.14 -14.85 -2.78
C LYS A 382 -25.95 -13.34 -2.99
N TYR A 383 -24.71 -12.89 -3.15
CA TYR A 383 -24.31 -11.48 -3.22
C TYR A 383 -23.84 -11.06 -4.62
N LEU A 384 -23.84 -11.99 -5.57
CA LEU A 384 -23.34 -11.77 -6.93
C LEU A 384 -24.50 -11.93 -7.91
N THR A 385 -24.46 -11.15 -8.98
CA THR A 385 -25.42 -11.26 -10.08
C THR A 385 -25.04 -12.40 -11.03
N GLY A 386 -23.74 -12.66 -11.19
CA GLY A 386 -23.19 -13.74 -11.99
C GLY A 386 -22.92 -15.02 -11.20
N THR A 387 -22.76 -16.12 -11.93
CA THR A 387 -22.23 -17.38 -11.38
C THR A 387 -20.80 -17.57 -11.86
N TYR A 388 -19.88 -17.72 -10.92
CA TYR A 388 -18.45 -17.81 -11.20
C TYR A 388 -17.86 -19.14 -10.75
N LYS A 389 -16.73 -19.50 -11.34
CA LYS A 389 -15.90 -20.64 -10.94
C LYS A 389 -14.64 -20.14 -10.27
N LYS A 390 -13.98 -21.03 -9.52
CA LYS A 390 -12.65 -20.76 -8.95
C LYS A 390 -11.70 -20.29 -10.07
N PRO A 391 -11.05 -19.13 -9.94
CA PRO A 391 -10.02 -18.68 -10.86
C PRO A 391 -8.86 -19.68 -10.88
N VAL A 392 -8.45 -20.11 -12.07
CA VAL A 392 -7.27 -20.95 -12.28
C VAL A 392 -6.35 -20.24 -13.25
N PHE A 393 -5.29 -19.64 -12.72
CA PHE A 393 -4.32 -18.92 -13.53
C PHE A 393 -3.43 -19.87 -14.32
N THR A 394 -3.16 -19.52 -15.58
CA THR A 394 -2.12 -20.15 -16.40
C THR A 394 -1.44 -19.05 -17.23
N ILE A 395 -0.13 -18.96 -17.16
CA ILE A 395 0.62 -18.00 -17.97
C ILE A 395 0.72 -18.49 -19.41
N ASN A 396 0.52 -17.58 -20.37
CA ASN A 396 0.84 -17.85 -21.76
C ASN A 396 2.36 -17.99 -21.92
N PRO A 397 2.89 -19.10 -22.46
CA PRO A 397 4.33 -19.26 -22.71
C PRO A 397 4.94 -18.16 -23.60
N LYS A 398 4.10 -17.48 -24.38
CA LYS A 398 4.47 -16.32 -25.22
C LYS A 398 4.38 -14.97 -24.51
N ASN A 399 4.15 -14.94 -23.19
CA ASN A 399 4.14 -13.69 -22.44
C ASN A 399 5.51 -12.99 -22.58
N PRO A 400 5.57 -11.71 -23.00
CA PRO A 400 6.84 -11.04 -23.31
C PRO A 400 7.80 -10.95 -22.11
N PHE A 401 7.27 -10.76 -20.90
CA PHE A 401 8.07 -10.70 -19.68
C PHE A 401 8.59 -12.08 -19.30
N LEU A 402 7.79 -13.14 -19.50
CA LEU A 402 8.26 -14.51 -19.27
C LEU A 402 9.41 -14.89 -20.20
N ILE A 403 9.30 -14.55 -21.50
CA ILE A 403 10.37 -14.82 -22.47
C ILE A 403 11.64 -14.04 -22.09
N LYS A 404 11.48 -12.76 -21.76
CA LYS A 404 12.60 -11.86 -21.45
C LYS A 404 13.32 -12.24 -20.17
N TYR A 405 12.57 -12.43 -19.08
CA TYR A 405 13.12 -12.60 -17.73
C TYR A 405 13.17 -14.05 -17.26
N LYS A 406 12.62 -15.01 -18.03
CA LYS A 406 12.77 -16.45 -17.81
C LYS A 406 12.38 -16.95 -16.40
N GLY A 407 11.43 -16.28 -15.75
CA GLY A 407 10.99 -16.62 -14.39
C GLY A 407 11.81 -15.98 -13.27
N GLU A 408 12.68 -15.02 -13.61
CA GLU A 408 13.43 -14.20 -12.65
C GLU A 408 12.80 -12.82 -12.45
N GLY A 409 13.38 -12.02 -11.54
CA GLY A 409 12.97 -10.63 -11.34
C GLY A 409 11.89 -10.41 -10.29
N LYS A 410 11.71 -11.35 -9.34
CA LYS A 410 10.93 -11.10 -8.13
C LYS A 410 11.51 -9.92 -7.37
N TRP A 411 10.65 -9.06 -6.83
CA TRP A 411 11.12 -7.91 -6.07
C TRP A 411 11.53 -8.26 -4.63
N ASN A 412 11.19 -9.47 -4.14
CA ASN A 412 11.51 -10.05 -2.81
C ASN A 412 12.37 -9.20 -1.87
#